data_AF-A0A9E5ST22-F1
#
_entry.id   AF-A0A9E5ST22-F1
#
_cell.length_a   1.000
_cell.length_b   1.000
_cell.length_c   1.000
_cell.angle_alpha   90.00
_cell.angle_beta   90.00
_cell.angle_gamma   90.00
#
_symmetry.space_group_name_H-M   'P 1'
#
loop_
_entity.id
_entity.type
_entity.pdbx_description
1 polymer ?
#
loop_
_entity_poly.entity_id
_entity_poly.type
_entity_poly.pdbx_seq_one_letter_code
_entity_poly.pdbx_strand_id
1 'polypeptide(L)'
;MLLFWGVRLTLNWIIGWEGMHHQDWRYTMLHDNNPALWPLINFFGINMMPTLVVFAALLPAYYCAQSAGKLSALTIVGAAVCIIAAVLQIVSDGQMRRFRRDPANKGRHITNGLWKYSRHPNYLGEVSFWWGIYIMMLGQRPDMWWLIFGPVLMPLLFVFISIPMMEKRLLTTRPGYADYKKATSMLLLLPPRRATESA
;
A
#
# COMPACT_ATOMS: atom_id res chain seq x y z
N MET A 1 -14.24 -12.40 -1.27
CA MET A 1 -12.95 -11.71 -1.55
C MET A 1 -12.80 -10.40 -0.77
N LEU A 2 -13.71 -9.42 -0.94
CA LEU A 2 -13.67 -8.17 -0.17
C LEU A 2 -13.71 -8.41 1.35
N LEU A 3 -14.57 -9.32 1.82
CA LEU A 3 -14.61 -9.72 3.23
C LEU A 3 -13.26 -10.27 3.71
N PHE A 4 -12.65 -11.16 2.93
CA PHE A 4 -11.33 -11.72 3.24
C PHE A 4 -10.26 -10.62 3.33
N TRP A 5 -10.23 -9.71 2.35
CA TRP A 5 -9.29 -8.60 2.34
C TRP A 5 -9.50 -7.64 3.52
N GLY A 6 -10.76 -7.33 3.86
CA GLY A 6 -11.15 -6.50 5.01
C GLY A 6 -10.77 -7.15 6.34
N VAL A 7 -11.11 -8.43 6.54
CA VAL A 7 -10.68 -9.20 7.72
C VAL A 7 -9.16 -9.20 7.84
N ARG A 8 -8.42 -9.43 6.74
CA ARG A 8 -6.96 -9.37 6.74
C ARG A 8 -6.42 -8.00 7.14
N LEU A 9 -7.03 -6.90 6.66
CA LEU A 9 -6.63 -5.54 7.04
C LEU A 9 -6.83 -5.33 8.54
N THR A 10 -8.01 -5.68 9.06
CA THR A 10 -8.36 -5.57 10.47
C THR A 10 -7.45 -6.42 11.35
N LEU A 11 -7.16 -7.66 10.94
CA LEU A 11 -6.24 -8.54 11.65
C LEU A 11 -4.81 -7.99 11.67
N ASN A 12 -4.31 -7.45 10.55
CA ASN A 12 -2.99 -6.85 10.52
C ASN A 12 -2.87 -5.67 11.49
N TRP A 13 -3.92 -4.87 11.61
CA TRP A 13 -3.99 -3.76 12.55
C TRP A 13 -4.09 -4.23 14.01
N ILE A 14 -5.01 -5.16 14.33
CA ILE A 14 -5.24 -5.59 15.72
C ILE A 14 -4.03 -6.33 16.32
N ILE A 15 -3.27 -7.06 15.50
CA ILE A 15 -2.06 -7.78 15.95
C ILE A 15 -0.97 -6.81 16.42
N GLY A 16 -0.93 -5.58 15.87
CA GLY A 16 0.04 -4.56 16.23
C GLY A 16 -0.49 -3.50 17.20
N TRP A 17 -1.71 -3.68 17.74
CA TRP A 17 -2.35 -2.71 18.60
C TRP A 17 -1.83 -2.80 20.03
N GLU A 18 -1.26 -1.69 20.54
CA GLU A 18 -0.68 -1.60 21.89
C GLU A 18 -1.53 -0.74 22.84
N GLY A 19 -2.68 -0.22 22.38
CA GLY A 19 -3.58 0.63 23.16
C GLY A 19 -3.82 2.02 22.54
N MET A 20 -4.58 2.86 23.25
CA MET A 20 -5.04 4.18 22.78
C MET A 20 -3.97 5.29 22.88
N HIS A 21 -2.78 4.98 23.40
CA HIS A 21 -1.72 5.97 23.63
C HIS A 21 -0.78 6.13 22.42
N HIS A 22 -0.91 5.28 21.40
CA HIS A 22 -0.06 5.33 20.22
C HIS A 22 -0.60 6.33 19.19
N GLN A 23 0.21 7.31 18.81
CA GLN A 23 -0.07 8.22 17.71
C GLN A 23 0.93 7.99 16.56
N ASP A 24 0.41 7.91 15.33
CA ASP A 24 1.26 7.82 14.14
C ASP A 24 2.05 9.13 13.99
N TRP A 25 3.36 8.98 13.78
CA TRP A 25 4.32 10.07 13.63
C TRP A 25 3.98 11.09 12.54
N ARG A 26 3.14 10.75 11.56
CA ARG A 26 2.71 11.70 10.52
C ARG A 26 1.83 12.80 11.13
N TYR A 27 1.03 12.48 12.14
CA TYR A 27 0.22 13.48 12.84
C TYR A 27 1.12 14.50 13.54
N THR A 28 2.12 14.04 14.30
CA THR A 28 3.06 14.95 14.99
C THR A 28 3.87 15.76 13.97
N MET A 29 4.44 15.09 12.96
CA MET A 29 5.22 15.78 11.92
C MET A 29 4.40 16.86 11.20
N LEU A 30 3.17 16.58 10.79
CA LEU A 30 2.34 17.53 10.04
C LEU A 30 1.84 18.67 10.93
N HIS A 31 1.52 18.38 12.19
CA HIS A 31 1.20 19.39 13.19
C HIS A 31 2.38 20.35 13.39
N ASP A 32 3.57 19.83 13.69
CA ASP A 32 4.73 20.63 14.05
C ASP A 32 5.25 21.46 12.86
N ASN A 33 5.08 20.96 11.63
CA ASN A 33 5.44 21.70 10.42
C ASN A 33 4.53 22.90 10.14
N ASN A 34 3.24 22.83 10.49
CA ASN A 34 2.30 23.92 10.26
C ASN A 34 1.15 23.92 11.27
N PRO A 35 1.40 24.38 12.52
CA PRO A 35 0.42 24.31 13.60
C PRO A 35 -0.84 25.14 13.31
N ALA A 36 -0.69 26.27 12.64
CA ALA A 36 -1.79 27.18 12.31
C ALA A 36 -2.82 26.54 11.35
N LEU A 37 -2.35 25.69 10.42
CA LEU A 37 -3.22 24.98 9.47
C LEU A 37 -3.60 23.58 9.94
N TRP A 38 -3.23 23.17 11.16
CA TRP A 38 -3.42 21.81 11.65
C TRP A 38 -4.85 21.27 11.48
N PRO A 39 -5.92 21.99 11.85
CA PRO A 39 -7.28 21.48 11.68
C PRO A 39 -7.59 21.14 10.22
N LEU A 40 -7.13 21.96 9.27
CA LEU A 40 -7.34 21.76 7.84
C LEU A 40 -6.47 20.62 7.30
N ILE A 41 -5.20 20.54 7.68
CA ILE A 41 -4.29 19.48 7.25
C ILE A 41 -4.76 18.12 7.79
N ASN A 42 -5.16 18.08 9.06
CA ASN A 42 -5.70 16.87 9.67
C ASN A 42 -6.98 16.44 8.94
N PHE A 43 -7.96 17.33 8.80
CA PHE A 43 -9.23 16.99 8.17
C PHE A 43 -9.08 16.64 6.69
N PHE A 44 -8.52 17.54 5.87
CA PHE A 44 -8.45 17.33 4.41
C PHE A 44 -7.32 16.39 3.99
N GLY A 45 -6.15 16.50 4.61
CA GLY A 45 -4.97 15.73 4.22
C GLY A 45 -4.95 14.32 4.78
N ILE A 46 -5.19 14.15 6.08
CA ILE A 46 -5.05 12.84 6.75
C ILE A 46 -6.35 12.03 6.70
N ASN A 47 -7.50 12.67 6.91
CA ASN A 47 -8.78 11.97 7.00
C ASN A 47 -9.50 11.91 5.63
N MET A 48 -9.77 13.06 5.01
CA MET A 48 -10.62 13.13 3.82
C MET A 48 -9.94 12.55 2.58
N MET A 49 -8.71 12.96 2.28
CA MET A 49 -8.05 12.56 1.03
C MET A 49 -7.90 11.03 0.89
N PRO A 50 -7.38 10.27 1.87
CA PRO A 50 -7.32 8.81 1.74
C PRO A 50 -8.70 8.16 1.68
N THR A 51 -9.68 8.70 2.41
CA THR A 51 -11.07 8.22 2.37
C THR A 51 -11.68 8.36 0.98
N LEU A 52 -11.48 9.51 0.32
CA LEU A 52 -11.96 9.74 -1.05
C LEU A 52 -11.26 8.83 -2.06
N VAL A 53 -9.95 8.58 -1.91
CA VAL A 53 -9.20 7.66 -2.77
C VAL A 53 -9.73 6.22 -2.64
N VAL A 54 -9.94 5.74 -1.40
CA VAL A 54 -10.53 4.41 -1.15
C VAL A 54 -11.96 4.34 -1.67
N PHE A 55 -12.77 5.37 -1.45
CA PHE A 55 -14.15 5.43 -1.94
C PHE A 55 -14.20 5.34 -3.48
N ALA A 56 -13.35 6.12 -4.17
CA ALA A 56 -13.22 6.04 -5.62
C ALA A 56 -12.80 4.64 -6.09
N ALA A 57 -11.85 4.01 -5.41
CA ALA A 57 -11.39 2.66 -5.73
C ALA A 57 -12.43 1.56 -5.42
N LEU A 58 -13.41 1.83 -4.56
CA LEU A 58 -14.54 0.93 -4.26
C LEU A 58 -15.66 1.00 -5.30
N LEU A 59 -15.78 2.07 -6.08
CA LEU A 59 -16.85 2.22 -7.09
C LEU A 59 -16.90 1.04 -8.08
N PRO A 60 -15.78 0.53 -8.64
CA PRO A 60 -15.83 -0.63 -9.51
C PRO A 60 -16.37 -1.89 -8.80
N ALA A 61 -16.06 -2.09 -7.51
CA ALA A 61 -16.61 -3.20 -6.74
C ALA A 61 -18.13 -3.10 -6.57
N TYR A 62 -18.65 -1.89 -6.32
CA TYR A 62 -20.08 -1.64 -6.21
C TYR A 62 -20.84 -1.99 -7.50
N TYR A 63 -20.35 -1.55 -8.66
CA TYR A 63 -20.97 -1.88 -9.94
C TYR A 63 -20.78 -3.34 -10.33
N CYS A 64 -19.64 -3.94 -9.99
CA CYS A 64 -19.43 -5.38 -10.19
C CYS A 64 -20.42 -6.21 -9.37
N ALA A 65 -20.73 -5.81 -8.13
CA ALA A 65 -21.65 -6.53 -7.24
C ALA A 65 -23.12 -6.44 -7.68
N GLN A 66 -23.49 -5.40 -8.42
CA GLN A 66 -24.83 -5.25 -8.98
C GLN A 66 -25.02 -5.94 -10.33
N SER A 67 -23.93 -6.42 -10.95
CA SER A 67 -24.04 -7.13 -12.23
C SER A 67 -24.58 -8.55 -12.01
N ALA A 68 -25.63 -8.90 -12.74
CA ALA A 68 -26.08 -10.29 -12.92
C ALA A 68 -25.40 -10.97 -14.13
N GLY A 69 -24.31 -10.38 -14.62
CA GLY A 69 -23.59 -10.86 -15.80
C GLY A 69 -22.94 -12.23 -15.60
N LYS A 70 -22.70 -12.92 -16.71
CA LYS A 70 -22.04 -14.24 -16.72
C LYS A 70 -20.58 -14.10 -16.30
N LEU A 71 -20.00 -15.20 -15.81
CA LEU A 71 -18.57 -15.27 -15.54
C LEU A 71 -17.78 -15.00 -16.83
N SER A 72 -16.97 -13.94 -16.84
CA SER A 72 -16.09 -13.60 -17.96
C SER A 72 -14.63 -13.95 -17.66
N ALA A 73 -13.82 -14.08 -18.70
CA ALA A 73 -12.37 -14.28 -18.55
C ALA A 73 -11.72 -13.14 -17.73
N LEU A 74 -12.16 -11.89 -17.94
CA LEU A 74 -11.69 -10.74 -17.17
C LEU A 74 -12.06 -10.85 -15.69
N THR A 75 -13.25 -11.35 -15.35
CA THR A 75 -13.64 -11.60 -13.96
C THR A 75 -12.74 -12.64 -13.29
N ILE A 76 -12.34 -13.70 -14.01
CA ILE A 76 -11.39 -14.71 -13.49
C ILE A 76 -9.99 -14.10 -13.30
N VAL A 77 -9.49 -13.37 -14.29
CA VAL A 77 -8.18 -12.71 -14.22
C VAL A 77 -8.13 -11.71 -13.06
N GLY A 78 -9.14 -10.84 -12.93
CA GLY A 78 -9.18 -9.86 -11.86
C GLY A 78 -9.29 -10.49 -10.47
N ALA A 79 -10.04 -11.60 -10.33
CA ALA A 79 -10.07 -12.37 -9.09
C ALA A 79 -8.71 -12.99 -8.75
N ALA A 80 -8.02 -13.57 -9.73
CA ALA A 80 -6.67 -14.11 -9.55
C ALA A 80 -5.67 -13.01 -9.11
N VAL A 81 -5.73 -11.83 -9.75
CA VAL A 81 -4.92 -10.67 -9.36
C VAL A 81 -5.18 -10.28 -7.91
N CYS A 82 -6.44 -10.23 -7.47
CA CYS A 82 -6.78 -9.89 -6.09
C CYS A 82 -6.28 -10.92 -5.08
N ILE A 83 -6.34 -12.22 -5.41
CA ILE A 83 -5.81 -13.29 -4.54
C ILE A 83 -4.29 -13.16 -4.42
N ILE A 84 -3.58 -13.02 -5.55
CA ILE A 84 -2.12 -12.85 -5.57
C ILE A 84 -1.73 -11.60 -4.77
N ALA A 85 -2.46 -10.49 -4.97
CA ALA A 85 -2.28 -9.26 -4.22
C ALA A 85 -2.42 -9.47 -2.71
N ALA A 86 -3.48 -10.14 -2.27
CA ALA A 86 -3.70 -10.40 -0.85
C ALA A 86 -2.61 -11.31 -0.25
N VAL A 87 -2.16 -12.34 -0.99
CA VAL A 87 -1.02 -13.19 -0.59
C VAL A 87 0.26 -12.35 -0.46
N LEU A 88 0.53 -11.48 -1.44
CA LEU A 88 1.69 -10.58 -1.40
C LEU A 88 1.68 -9.72 -0.13
N GLN A 89 0.53 -9.13 0.21
CA GLN A 89 0.34 -8.34 1.43
C GLN A 89 0.56 -9.17 2.71
N ILE A 90 -0.05 -10.34 2.79
CA ILE A 90 0.06 -11.24 3.95
C ILE A 90 1.53 -11.59 4.21
N VAL A 91 2.25 -11.98 3.15
CA VAL A 91 3.66 -12.37 3.25
C VAL A 91 4.53 -11.16 3.58
N SER A 92 4.35 -10.01 2.91
CA SER A 92 5.16 -8.82 3.16
C SER A 92 4.97 -8.27 4.58
N ASP A 93 3.72 -8.21 5.06
CA ASP A 93 3.41 -7.72 6.39
C ASP A 93 3.91 -8.73 7.44
N GLY A 94 3.77 -10.03 7.19
CA GLY A 94 4.32 -11.08 8.04
C GLY A 94 5.83 -11.01 8.18
N GLN A 95 6.56 -10.81 7.08
CA GLN A 95 8.02 -10.59 7.09
C GLN A 95 8.40 -9.35 7.90
N MET A 96 7.70 -8.23 7.70
CA MET A 96 7.95 -6.98 8.45
C MET A 96 7.65 -7.16 9.95
N ARG A 97 6.54 -7.80 10.32
CA ARG A 97 6.20 -8.08 11.72
C ARG A 97 7.26 -8.96 12.39
N ARG A 98 7.70 -10.04 11.72
CA ARG A 98 8.77 -10.91 12.24
C ARG A 98 10.07 -10.13 12.43
N PHE A 99 10.45 -9.30 11.47
CA PHE A 99 11.65 -8.46 11.55
C PHE A 99 11.60 -7.49 12.73
N ARG A 100 10.47 -6.81 12.95
CA ARG A 100 10.30 -5.84 14.05
C ARG A 100 10.26 -6.45 15.44
N ARG A 101 9.83 -7.71 15.57
CA ARG A 101 9.76 -8.42 16.86
C ARG A 101 11.12 -8.79 17.43
N ASP A 102 12.14 -8.88 16.58
CA ASP A 102 13.50 -9.21 16.99
C ASP A 102 14.22 -7.96 17.49
N PRO A 103 14.63 -7.90 18.78
CA PRO A 103 15.34 -6.76 19.36
C PRO A 103 16.66 -6.42 18.64
N ALA A 104 17.32 -7.40 18.00
CA ALA A 104 18.55 -7.18 17.25
C ALA A 104 18.33 -6.32 15.99
N ASN A 105 17.08 -6.14 15.57
CA ASN A 105 16.70 -5.31 14.42
C ASN A 105 16.28 -3.89 14.81
N LYS A 106 16.36 -3.50 16.09
CA LYS A 106 16.11 -2.12 16.51
C LYS A 106 17.00 -1.15 15.74
N GLY A 107 16.41 -0.09 15.19
CA GLY A 107 17.12 0.89 14.35
C GLY A 107 17.50 0.41 12.93
N ARG A 108 17.26 -0.86 12.57
CA ARG A 108 17.57 -1.42 11.24
C ARG A 108 16.38 -1.41 10.29
N HIS A 109 16.62 -1.68 9.01
CA HIS A 109 15.58 -1.83 8.00
C HIS A 109 15.64 -3.23 7.38
N ILE A 110 14.50 -3.76 6.95
CA ILE A 110 14.41 -5.10 6.37
C ILE A 110 14.93 -5.08 4.92
N THR A 111 15.77 -6.04 4.58
CA THR A 111 16.37 -6.20 3.24
C THR A 111 16.26 -7.61 2.67
N ASN A 112 15.52 -8.49 3.37
CA ASN A 112 15.36 -9.92 3.04
C ASN A 112 13.93 -10.25 2.62
N GLY A 113 13.73 -11.41 1.99
CA GLY A 113 12.40 -11.84 1.52
C GLY A 113 11.89 -10.96 0.38
N LEU A 114 10.61 -10.59 0.40
CA LEU A 114 10.01 -9.71 -0.61
C LEU A 114 10.61 -8.30 -0.57
N TRP A 115 11.04 -7.87 0.60
CA TRP A 115 11.68 -6.58 0.81
C TRP A 115 13.03 -6.47 0.12
N LYS A 116 13.67 -7.58 -0.26
CA LYS A 116 14.85 -7.54 -1.13
C LYS A 116 14.54 -6.98 -2.51
N TYR A 117 13.35 -7.26 -3.04
CA TYR A 117 12.96 -6.99 -4.44
C TYR A 117 12.12 -5.71 -4.59
N SER A 118 11.43 -5.29 -3.53
CA SER A 118 10.64 -4.08 -3.50
C SER A 118 10.77 -3.42 -2.14
N ARG A 119 10.85 -2.09 -2.11
CA ARG A 119 10.90 -1.31 -0.87
C ARG A 119 9.54 -1.23 -0.18
N HIS A 120 8.45 -1.42 -0.92
CA HIS A 120 7.07 -1.39 -0.41
C HIS A 120 6.21 -2.49 -1.05
N PRO A 121 6.53 -3.78 -0.85
CA PRO A 121 5.81 -4.90 -1.49
C PRO A 121 4.35 -5.00 -1.03
N ASN A 122 4.05 -4.57 0.19
CA ASN A 122 2.69 -4.45 0.70
C ASN A 122 1.87 -3.39 -0.05
N TYR A 123 2.48 -2.28 -0.47
CA TYR A 123 1.82 -1.26 -1.29
C TYR A 123 1.61 -1.74 -2.72
N LEU A 124 2.54 -2.52 -3.29
CA LEU A 124 2.29 -3.18 -4.57
C LEU A 124 1.07 -4.09 -4.49
N GLY A 125 0.95 -4.87 -3.42
CA GLY A 125 -0.22 -5.71 -3.17
C GLY A 125 -1.51 -4.88 -3.08
N GLU A 126 -1.49 -3.78 -2.35
CA GLU A 126 -2.63 -2.87 -2.24
C GLU A 126 -3.06 -2.31 -3.61
N VAL A 127 -2.11 -1.76 -4.38
CA VAL A 127 -2.38 -1.27 -5.75
C VAL A 127 -2.95 -2.37 -6.63
N SER A 128 -2.32 -3.55 -6.61
CA SER A 128 -2.73 -4.70 -7.43
C SER A 128 -4.14 -5.17 -7.09
N PHE A 129 -4.53 -5.12 -5.82
CA PHE A 129 -5.87 -5.49 -5.38
C PHE A 129 -6.94 -4.58 -6.02
N TRP A 130 -6.75 -3.26 -5.97
CA TRP A 130 -7.69 -2.30 -6.57
C TRP A 130 -7.76 -2.43 -8.10
N TRP A 131 -6.63 -2.70 -8.76
CA TRP A 131 -6.61 -3.01 -10.19
C TRP A 131 -7.35 -4.32 -10.51
N GLY A 132 -7.21 -5.36 -9.69
CA GLY A 132 -7.94 -6.61 -9.86
C GLY A 132 -9.46 -6.41 -9.78
N ILE A 133 -9.93 -5.60 -8.82
CA ILE A 133 -11.34 -5.21 -8.70
C ILE A 133 -11.83 -4.48 -9.96
N TYR A 134 -11.05 -3.54 -10.48
CA TYR A 134 -11.37 -2.83 -11.72
C TYR A 134 -11.43 -3.76 -12.94
N ILE A 135 -10.49 -4.70 -13.08
CA ILE A 135 -10.48 -5.70 -14.15
C ILE A 135 -11.73 -6.59 -14.06
N MET A 136 -12.13 -7.00 -12.85
CA MET A 136 -13.37 -7.76 -12.66
C MET A 136 -14.59 -6.98 -13.13
N MET A 137 -14.67 -5.68 -12.76
CA MET A 137 -15.73 -4.79 -13.17
C MET A 137 -15.79 -4.64 -14.69
N LEU A 138 -14.67 -4.45 -15.39
CA LEU A 138 -14.64 -4.38 -16.85
C LEU A 138 -15.20 -5.64 -17.53
N GLY A 139 -14.99 -6.81 -16.92
CA GLY A 139 -15.56 -8.07 -17.40
C GLY A 139 -17.09 -8.17 -17.27
N GLN A 140 -17.69 -7.33 -16.44
CA GLN A 140 -19.12 -7.31 -16.15
C GLN A 140 -19.84 -6.10 -16.76
N ARG A 141 -19.16 -4.94 -16.73
CA ARG A 141 -19.65 -3.62 -17.12
C ARG A 141 -18.57 -2.86 -17.89
N PRO A 142 -18.22 -3.31 -19.11
CA PRO A 142 -17.21 -2.63 -19.92
C PRO A 142 -17.59 -1.18 -20.27
N ASP A 143 -18.89 -0.85 -20.23
CA ASP A 143 -19.42 0.52 -20.37
C ASP A 143 -18.92 1.47 -19.26
N MET A 144 -18.55 0.94 -18.10
CA MET A 144 -18.07 1.69 -16.93
C MET A 144 -16.53 1.82 -16.88
N TRP A 145 -15.85 1.67 -18.01
CA TRP A 145 -14.38 1.75 -18.10
C TRP A 145 -13.78 3.03 -17.51
N TRP A 146 -14.53 4.14 -17.54
CA TRP A 146 -14.13 5.44 -17.03
C TRP A 146 -13.86 5.45 -15.51
N LEU A 147 -14.33 4.44 -14.76
CA LEU A 147 -14.00 4.23 -13.34
C LEU A 147 -12.52 3.86 -13.10
N ILE A 148 -11.68 3.82 -14.14
CA ILE A 148 -10.23 3.63 -14.05
C ILE A 148 -9.54 4.64 -13.12
N PHE A 149 -10.13 5.82 -12.91
CA PHE A 149 -9.56 6.80 -11.99
C PHE A 149 -9.43 6.24 -10.56
N GLY A 150 -10.34 5.36 -10.12
CA GLY A 150 -10.29 4.73 -8.79
C GLY A 150 -8.96 4.00 -8.51
N PRO A 151 -8.64 2.93 -9.26
CA PRO A 151 -7.37 2.20 -9.09
C PRO A 151 -6.14 3.02 -9.51
N VAL A 152 -6.27 4.10 -10.29
CA VAL A 152 -5.15 5.01 -10.62
C VAL A 152 -4.83 5.96 -9.47
N LEU A 153 -5.82 6.44 -8.72
CA LEU A 153 -5.58 7.33 -7.58
C LEU A 153 -4.76 6.66 -6.47
N MET A 154 -4.87 5.34 -6.30
CA MET A 154 -4.12 4.55 -5.32
C MET A 154 -2.59 4.62 -5.48
N PRO A 155 -1.99 4.25 -6.64
CA PRO A 155 -0.56 4.39 -6.85
C PRO A 155 -0.13 5.87 -6.85
N LEU A 156 -0.96 6.81 -7.29
CA LEU A 156 -0.62 8.24 -7.19
C LEU A 156 -0.44 8.67 -5.73
N LEU A 157 -1.39 8.30 -4.85
CA LEU A 157 -1.30 8.54 -3.42
C LEU A 157 0.00 7.95 -2.83
N PHE A 158 0.30 6.69 -3.14
CA PHE A 158 1.50 6.05 -2.60
C PHE A 158 2.79 6.66 -3.15
N VAL A 159 2.92 6.82 -4.46
CA VAL A 159 4.18 7.25 -5.10
C VAL A 159 4.49 8.71 -4.82
N PHE A 160 3.48 9.59 -4.76
CA PHE A 160 3.72 11.03 -4.62
C PHE A 160 3.61 11.53 -3.18
N ILE A 161 2.87 10.84 -2.31
CA ILE A 161 2.61 11.33 -0.95
C ILE A 161 3.17 10.35 0.09
N SER A 162 2.66 9.11 0.14
CA SER A 162 2.96 8.21 1.26
C SER A 162 4.40 7.72 1.28
N ILE A 163 4.91 7.21 0.15
CA ILE A 163 6.27 6.67 0.04
C ILE A 163 7.32 7.78 0.25
N PRO A 164 7.26 8.94 -0.43
CA PRO A 164 8.25 9.99 -0.23
C PRO A 164 8.33 10.46 1.23
N MET A 165 7.18 10.61 1.88
CA MET A 165 7.10 11.01 3.29
C MET A 165 7.77 9.96 4.20
N MET A 166 7.43 8.68 4.01
CA MET A 166 8.01 7.57 4.77
C MET A 166 9.52 7.46 4.56
N GLU A 167 9.97 7.52 3.30
CA GLU A 167 11.38 7.35 2.96
C GLU A 167 12.25 8.52 3.42
N LYS A 168 11.71 9.75 3.43
CA LYS A 168 12.41 10.90 4.00
C LYS A 168 12.73 10.67 5.48
N ARG A 169 11.79 10.08 6.24
CA ARG A 169 12.02 9.69 7.63
C ARG A 169 12.98 8.51 7.76
N LEU A 170 12.89 7.50 6.89
CA LEU A 170 13.78 6.35 6.95
C LEU A 170 15.24 6.73 6.67
N LEU A 171 15.47 7.68 5.76
CA LEU A 171 16.81 8.22 5.47
C LEU A 171 17.47 8.88 6.69
N THR A 172 16.68 9.49 7.58
CA THR A 172 17.23 10.13 8.80
C THR A 172 17.28 9.20 10.00
N THR A 173 16.46 8.15 10.03
CA THR A 173 16.31 7.28 11.22
C THR A 173 16.97 5.90 11.08
N ARG A 174 17.33 5.48 9.87
CA ARG A 174 17.86 4.14 9.59
C ARG A 174 19.20 4.22 8.84
N PRO A 175 20.33 3.96 9.50
CA PRO A 175 21.63 3.86 8.85
C PRO A 175 21.61 2.85 7.68
N GLY A 176 22.29 3.16 6.58
CA GLY A 176 22.36 2.32 5.38
C GLY A 176 21.11 2.30 4.49
N TYR A 177 20.02 2.98 4.87
CA TYR A 177 18.79 2.99 4.07
C TYR A 177 18.99 3.67 2.70
N ALA A 178 19.92 4.62 2.60
CA ALA A 178 20.25 5.30 1.34
C ALA A 178 20.75 4.32 0.27
N ASP A 179 21.59 3.36 0.65
CA ASP A 179 22.15 2.37 -0.29
C ASP A 179 21.08 1.35 -0.70
N TYR A 180 20.28 0.89 0.26
CA TYR A 180 19.11 0.06 0.00
C TYR A 180 18.10 0.76 -0.94
N LYS A 181 17.86 2.06 -0.75
CA LYS A 181 17.02 2.88 -1.62
C LYS A 181 17.52 2.95 -3.07
N LYS A 182 18.83 3.02 -3.28
CA LYS A 182 19.44 3.02 -4.62
C LYS A 182 19.37 1.66 -5.30
N ALA A 183 19.56 0.58 -4.54
CA ALA A 183 19.62 -0.78 -5.07
C ALA A 183 18.24 -1.39 -5.34
N THR A 184 17.22 -1.08 -4.52
CA THR A 184 15.94 -1.80 -4.53
C THR A 184 14.82 -0.99 -5.18
N SER A 185 14.03 -1.64 -6.03
CA SER A 185 12.84 -1.07 -6.69
C SER A 185 11.85 -0.51 -5.66
N MET A 186 11.17 0.60 -5.99
CA MET A 186 10.20 1.23 -5.08
C MET A 186 8.99 0.34 -4.80
N LEU A 187 8.32 -0.12 -5.87
CA LEU A 187 7.07 -0.89 -5.80
C LEU A 187 7.20 -2.26 -6.46
N LEU A 188 7.71 -2.32 -7.69
CA LEU A 188 7.78 -3.57 -8.46
C LEU A 188 8.77 -4.57 -7.82
N LEU A 189 8.44 -5.86 -7.87
CA LEU A 189 9.33 -6.94 -7.44
C LEU A 189 10.41 -7.19 -8.49
N LEU A 190 11.51 -6.43 -8.42
CA LEU A 190 12.63 -6.53 -9.36
C LEU A 190 13.91 -6.94 -8.63
N PRO A 191 14.82 -7.69 -9.29
CA PRO A 191 16.14 -7.95 -8.73
C PRO A 191 16.85 -6.64 -8.34
N PRO A 192 17.59 -6.61 -7.21
CA PRO A 192 18.36 -5.44 -6.83
C PRO A 192 19.34 -5.04 -7.93
N ARG A 193 19.49 -3.73 -8.16
CA ARG A 193 20.53 -3.20 -9.04
C ARG A 193 21.89 -3.53 -8.43
N ARG A 194 22.80 -4.09 -9.23
CA ARG A 194 24.20 -4.25 -8.82
C ARG A 194 24.77 -2.86 -8.55
N ALA A 195 25.56 -2.71 -7.48
CA ALA A 195 26.39 -1.53 -7.34
C ALA A 195 27.29 -1.47 -8.58
N THR A 196 27.13 -0.45 -9.42
CA THR A 196 28.19 -0.07 -10.34
C THR A 196 29.37 0.32 -9.46
N GLU A 197 30.39 -0.53 -9.40
CA GLU A 197 31.72 -0.13 -8.95
C GLU A 197 32.07 1.11 -9.76
N SER A 198 32.13 2.26 -9.09
CA SER A 198 32.71 3.45 -9.67
C SER A 198 34.19 3.14 -9.89
N ALA A 199 34.56 2.94 -11.16
CA ALA A 199 35.94 2.94 -11.62
C ALA A 199 36.58 4.32 -11.42
#